data_AF-A0A1J8RGN1-F1
#
_entry.id   AF-A0A1J8RGN1-F1
#
_cell.length_a   1.000
_cell.length_b   1.000
_cell.length_c   1.000
_cell.angle_alpha   90.00
_cell.angle_beta   90.00
_cell.angle_gamma   90.00
#
_symmetry.space_group_name_H-M   'P 1'
#
loop_
_entity.id
_entity.type
_entity.pdbx_description
1 polymer ?
#
loop_
_entity_poly.entity_id
_entity_poly.type
_entity_poly.pdbx_seq_one_letter_code
_entity_poly.pdbx_strand_id
1 'polypeptide(L)'
;MCLHEIVGDYWTGCGVGDIDVLGIDLQHFHGRYFTGIISDCGSPRCKTSASHMHKTAPNCGCASIVTEDRRVQNLYRTSHPDCAQQPR
;
A
#
# COMPACT_ATOMS: atom_id res chain seq x y z
N MET A 1 7.81 -13.52 0.53
CA MET A 1 8.00 -12.42 -0.44
C MET A 1 6.62 -11.92 -0.84
N CYS A 2 6.18 -10.87 -0.15
CA CYS A 2 4.79 -10.40 -0.09
C CYS A 2 4.73 -8.86 -0.04
N LEU A 3 5.84 -8.19 0.26
CA LEU A 3 5.96 -6.75 0.25
C LEU A 3 6.54 -6.31 -1.08
N HIS A 4 5.83 -5.48 -1.82
CA HIS A 4 6.27 -4.97 -3.11
C HIS A 4 6.57 -3.48 -2.95
N GLU A 5 7.78 -3.05 -3.25
CA GLU A 5 8.13 -1.65 -3.17
C GLU A 5 7.48 -0.87 -4.33
N ILE A 6 6.75 0.18 -3.96
CA ILE A 6 6.08 1.08 -4.89
C ILE A 6 6.53 2.51 -4.62
N VAL A 7 6.99 3.18 -5.67
CA VAL A 7 7.39 4.59 -5.61
C VAL A 7 6.24 5.45 -6.11
N GLY A 8 5.91 6.50 -5.36
CA GLY A 8 4.79 7.38 -5.62
C GLY A 8 4.92 8.72 -4.92
N ASP A 9 3.84 9.50 -4.91
CA ASP A 9 3.79 10.78 -4.20
C ASP A 9 2.46 10.92 -3.45
N TYR A 10 2.45 11.84 -2.49
CA TYR A 10 1.24 12.27 -1.80
C TYR A 10 0.61 13.47 -2.50
N TRP A 11 -0.71 13.42 -2.69
CA TRP A 11 -1.45 14.46 -3.40
C TRP A 11 -2.43 15.17 -2.47
N THR A 12 -2.57 16.49 -2.66
CA THR A 12 -3.48 17.34 -1.88
C THR A 12 -4.83 17.45 -2.57
N GLY A 13 -5.91 17.55 -1.80
CA GLY A 13 -7.25 17.79 -2.34
C GLY A 13 -8.01 16.54 -2.79
N CYS A 14 -7.47 15.34 -2.55
CA CYS A 14 -8.22 14.08 -2.63
C CYS A 14 -9.26 14.05 -1.49
N GLY A 15 -10.44 14.62 -1.74
CA GLY A 15 -11.53 14.69 -0.77
C GLY A 15 -12.39 13.42 -0.74
N VAL A 16 -12.71 13.00 0.49
CA VAL A 16 -13.72 12.03 0.96
C VAL A 16 -13.54 10.54 0.60
N GLY A 17 -12.81 9.86 1.49
CA GLY A 17 -12.87 8.40 1.65
C GLY A 17 -11.58 7.89 2.27
N ASP A 18 -11.07 8.49 3.35
CA ASP A 18 -11.66 8.33 4.69
C ASP A 18 -11.48 9.62 5.51
N ILE A 19 -12.55 10.11 6.14
CA ILE A 19 -12.39 11.03 7.27
C ILE A 19 -11.85 10.16 8.40
N ASP A 20 -10.53 10.14 8.59
CA ASP A 20 -10.01 9.76 9.91
C ASP A 20 -10.70 10.70 10.92
N VAL A 21 -11.16 10.16 12.04
CA VAL A 21 -12.11 10.77 13.02
C VAL A 21 -11.67 12.17 13.53
N LEU A 22 -10.49 12.64 13.12
CA LEU A 22 -9.82 13.87 13.52
C LEU A 22 -9.85 15.01 12.48
N GLY A 23 -10.39 14.81 11.26
CA GLY A 23 -10.54 15.91 10.28
C GLY A 23 -9.22 16.49 9.75
N ILE A 24 -8.17 15.67 9.67
CA ILE A 24 -6.86 16.04 9.14
C ILE A 24 -6.86 15.77 7.64
N ASP A 25 -6.44 16.76 6.82
CA ASP A 25 -6.29 16.62 5.36
C ASP A 25 -5.52 15.33 5.02
N LEU A 26 -6.24 14.30 4.55
CA LEU A 26 -5.66 13.01 4.24
C LEU A 26 -4.91 13.13 2.91
N GLN A 27 -3.59 13.25 3.00
CA GLN A 27 -2.70 13.10 1.85
C GLN A 27 -2.87 11.68 1.29
N HIS A 28 -3.46 11.54 0.10
CA HIS A 28 -3.63 10.24 -0.56
C HIS A 28 -2.36 9.89 -1.35
N PHE A 29 -1.83 8.69 -1.11
CA PHE A 29 -0.66 8.19 -1.82
C PHE A 29 -1.07 7.61 -3.17
N HIS A 30 -0.50 8.13 -4.26
CA HIS A 30 -0.60 7.50 -5.58
C HIS A 30 0.74 6.90 -5.96
N GLY A 31 0.76 5.58 -6.12
CA GLY A 31 1.90 4.85 -6.67
C GLY A 31 2.07 5.15 -8.16
N ARG A 32 3.30 5.46 -8.57
CA ARG A 32 3.67 5.70 -9.98
C ARG A 32 4.19 4.44 -10.64
N TYR A 33 5.07 3.70 -9.95
CA TYR A 33 5.66 2.47 -10.48
C TYR A 33 6.15 1.55 -9.37
N PHE A 34 6.10 0.25 -9.64
CA PHE A 34 6.79 -0.76 -8.84
C PHE A 34 8.26 -0.77 -9.19
N THR A 35 9.13 -0.86 -8.19
CA THR A 35 10.59 -0.90 -8.44
C THR A 35 11.09 -2.31 -8.81
N GLY A 36 10.22 -3.32 -8.66
CA GLY A 36 10.58 -4.74 -8.79
C GLY A 36 11.25 -5.30 -7.53
N ILE A 37 11.50 -4.47 -6.52
CA ILE A 37 11.98 -4.93 -5.21
C ILE A 37 10.82 -5.59 -4.48
N ILE A 38 11.00 -6.87 -4.16
CA ILE A 38 10.07 -7.67 -3.38
C ILE A 38 10.78 -8.11 -2.11
N SER A 39 10.16 -7.85 -0.96
CA SER A 39 10.68 -8.24 0.35
C SER A 39 9.70 -9.18 1.08
N ASP A 40 10.23 -9.84 2.11
CA ASP A 40 9.43 -10.72 2.95
C ASP A 40 8.71 -9.94 4.04
N CYS A 41 7.39 -10.11 4.14
CA CYS A 41 6.59 -9.49 5.19
C CYS A 41 6.83 -10.07 6.59
N GLY A 42 7.60 -11.15 6.73
CA GLY A 42 7.91 -11.79 8.01
C GLY A 42 6.72 -12.43 8.72
N SER A 43 5.51 -12.35 8.15
CA SER A 43 4.30 -12.81 8.80
C SER A 43 4.20 -14.33 8.80
N PRO A 44 4.05 -14.97 9.98
CA PRO A 44 3.95 -16.43 10.05
C PRO A 44 2.64 -16.97 9.45
N ARG A 45 1.63 -16.09 9.28
CA ARG A 45 0.34 -16.43 8.65
C ARG A 45 0.28 -16.08 7.16
N CYS A 46 1.31 -15.46 6.59
CA CYS A 46 1.37 -15.22 5.16
C CYS A 46 1.90 -16.45 4.45
N LYS A 47 1.14 -16.98 3.48
CA LYS A 47 1.51 -18.19 2.71
C LYS A 47 2.80 -18.02 1.91
N THR A 48 3.09 -16.80 1.45
CA THR A 48 4.27 -16.50 0.64
C THR A 48 5.46 -16.05 1.48
N SER A 49 5.34 -15.90 2.79
CA SER A 49 6.44 -15.48 3.66
C SER A 49 7.43 -16.63 3.94
N ALA A 50 8.72 -16.32 4.04
CA ALA A 50 9.74 -17.27 4.49
C ALA A 50 9.51 -17.76 5.94
N SER A 51 8.84 -16.93 6.73
CA SER A 51 8.47 -17.20 8.13
C SER A 51 7.17 -17.98 8.26
N HIS A 52 6.56 -18.40 7.14
CA HIS A 52 5.30 -19.13 7.15
C HIS A 52 5.35 -20.36 8.06
N MET A 53 4.36 -20.47 8.97
CA MET A 53 4.38 -21.49 10.04
C MET A 53 4.07 -22.91 9.55
N HIS A 54 3.23 -23.07 8.52
CA HIS A 54 2.77 -24.39 8.06
C HIS A 54 3.59 -24.92 6.87
N LYS A 55 4.91 -25.02 7.02
CA LYS A 55 5.81 -25.42 5.91
C LYS A 55 5.56 -26.82 5.35
N THR A 56 4.97 -27.70 6.16
CA THR A 56 4.75 -29.12 5.82
C THR A 56 3.29 -29.47 5.53
N ALA A 57 2.35 -28.54 5.75
CA ALA A 57 0.94 -28.79 5.51
C ALA A 57 0.61 -28.57 4.03
N PRO A 58 0.20 -29.61 3.27
CA PRO A 58 0.02 -29.50 1.82
C PRO A 58 -1.12 -28.55 1.41
N ASN A 59 -2.10 -28.32 2.29
CA ASN A 59 -3.30 -27.52 2.01
C ASN A 59 -3.56 -26.46 3.10
N CYS A 60 -2.54 -25.70 3.54
CA CYS A 60 -2.80 -24.58 4.47
C CYS A 60 -3.69 -23.52 3.79
N GLY A 61 -4.77 -23.14 4.46
CA GLY A 61 -5.73 -22.12 4.02
C GLY A 61 -5.27 -20.69 4.25
N CYS A 62 -3.97 -20.48 4.43
CA CYS A 62 -3.40 -19.19 4.78
C CYS A 62 -3.38 -18.29 3.54
N ALA A 63 -3.73 -17.02 3.70
CA ALA A 63 -3.80 -16.10 2.58
C ALA A 63 -2.40 -15.76 2.02
N SER A 64 -2.30 -15.58 0.70
CA SER A 64 -1.19 -14.87 0.07
C SER A 64 -1.48 -13.38 0.15
N ILE A 65 -0.88 -12.72 1.13
CA ILE A 65 -1.03 -11.28 1.30
C ILE A 65 0.00 -10.61 0.39
N VAL A 66 -0.45 -9.67 -0.44
CA VAL A 66 0.44 -8.72 -1.12
C VAL A 66 0.21 -7.37 -0.47
N THR A 67 1.28 -6.81 0.06
CA THR A 67 1.32 -5.50 0.71
C THR A 67 2.29 -4.59 -0.03
N GLU A 68 2.03 -3.30 0.00
CA GLU A 68 2.87 -2.30 -0.64
C GLU A 68 3.82 -1.68 0.39
N ASP A 69 5.10 -1.61 0.04
CA ASP A 69 6.09 -0.80 0.75
C ASP A 69 6.23 0.54 0.02
N ARG A 70 5.61 1.59 0.57
CA ARG A 70 5.43 2.87 -0.12
C ARG A 70 6.63 3.78 0.07
N ARG A 71 7.19 4.27 -1.03
CA ARG A 71 8.27 5.26 -1.02
C ARG A 71 7.86 6.53 -1.74
N VAL A 72 8.06 7.66 -1.06
CA VAL A 72 7.74 8.99 -1.59
C VAL A 72 8.89 9.46 -2.47
N GLN A 73 8.61 9.79 -3.72
CA GLN A 73 9.60 10.31 -4.66
C GLN A 73 9.86 11.81 -4.43
N ASN A 74 8.80 12.59 -4.21
CA ASN A 74 8.84 14.04 -4.05
C ASN A 74 7.78 14.53 -3.04
N LEU A 75 7.96 15.76 -2.56
CA LEU A 75 7.02 16.42 -1.62
C LEU A 75 6.16 17.49 -2.29
N TYR A 76 5.98 17.41 -3.61
CA TYR A 76 5.13 18.37 -4.33
C TYR A 76 3.67 18.23 -3.90
N ARG A 77 3.02 19.37 -3.66
CA ARG A 77 1.62 19.45 -3.24
C ARG A 77 0.77 19.87 -4.43
N THR A 78 0.48 18.92 -5.29
CA THR A 78 -0.37 19.10 -6.47
C THR A 78 -1.63 18.24 -6.35
N SER A 79 -2.65 18.53 -7.15
CA SER A 79 -3.84 17.67 -7.28
C SER A 79 -3.54 16.50 -8.23
N HIS A 80 -3.95 15.28 -7.88
CA HIS A 80 -3.90 14.15 -8.80
C HIS A 80 -5.12 14.18 -9.74
N PRO A 81 -5.01 13.80 -11.02
CA PRO A 81 -6.16 13.75 -11.94
C PRO A 81 -7.32 12.90 -11.40
N ASP A 82 -7.01 11.74 -10.81
CA ASP A 82 -8.00 10.85 -10.20
C ASP A 82 -8.60 11.39 -8.90
N CYS A 83 -7.98 12.44 -8.34
CA CYS A 83 -8.43 13.12 -7.13
C CYS A 83 -9.11 14.46 -7.42
N ALA A 84 -9.45 14.75 -8.69
CA ALA A 84 -10.21 15.95 -9.01
C ALA A 84 -11.47 16.02 -8.13
N GLN A 85 -11.64 17.15 -7.43
CA GLN A 85 -12.68 17.37 -6.42
C GLN A 85 -14.00 16.77 -6.88
N GLN A 86 -14.49 15.75 -6.18
CA GLN A 86 -15.87 15.31 -6.40
C GLN A 86 -16.78 16.51 -6.11
N PRO A 87 -17.67 16.89 -7.04
CA PRO A 87 -18.60 17.98 -6.80
C PRO A 87 -19.42 17.64 -5.55
N ARG A 88 -19.46 18.59 -4.60
CA ARG A 88 -20.28 18.51 -3.39
C ARG A 88 -21.77 18.50 -3.73
#